data_AF-A0A382RU66-F1
#
_entry.id   AF-A0A382RU66-F1
#
_cell.length_a   1.000
_cell.length_b   1.000
_cell.length_c   1.000
_cell.angle_alpha   90.00
_cell.angle_beta   90.00
_cell.angle_gamma   90.00
#
_symmetry.space_group_name_H-M   'P 1'
#
loop_
_entity.id
_entity.type
_entity.pdbx_description
1 polymer ?
#
loop_
_entity_poly.entity_id
_entity_poly.type
_entity_poly.pdbx_seq_one_letter_code
_entity_poly.pdbx_strand_id
1 'polypeptide(L)'
;MPRAIDLKEPRWYVVSEAKITNPCNKNEEGKRDCSLGKENPSWPDGYTYLDRFLDDIKKLNGGDVVFVAMTIDDYELMSFNMQELRRYLREVQEVVIYYRNVTIKNPDGSTTQGVGAS
;
A
#
# COMPACT_ATOMS: atom_id res chain seq x y z
N MET A 1 -21.53 -0.62 -14.57
CA MET A 1 -21.18 -0.26 -13.18
C MET A 1 -19.74 0.20 -13.13
N PRO A 2 -19.41 1.22 -12.30
CA PRO A 2 -18.02 1.57 -12.02
C PRO A 2 -17.28 0.33 -11.50
N ARG A 3 -16.02 0.17 -11.90
CA ARG A 3 -15.19 -0.94 -11.42
C ARG A 3 -15.09 -0.89 -9.90
N ALA A 4 -15.08 -2.05 -9.26
CA ALA A 4 -14.79 -2.16 -7.84
C ALA A 4 -13.47 -1.47 -7.54
N ILE A 5 -13.48 -0.62 -6.52
CA ILE A 5 -12.28 0.07 -6.07
C ILE A 5 -11.45 -0.95 -5.29
N ASP A 6 -10.24 -1.24 -5.77
CA ASP A 6 -9.29 -2.10 -5.06
C ASP A 6 -8.36 -1.19 -4.26
N LEU A 7 -8.80 -0.86 -3.04
CA LEU A 7 -8.05 0.00 -2.14
C LEU A 7 -7.02 -0.86 -1.40
N LYS A 8 -5.75 -0.61 -1.70
CA LYS A 8 -4.64 -1.18 -0.94
C LYS A 8 -4.46 -0.38 0.33
N GLU A 9 -4.47 -1.06 1.48
CA GLU A 9 -4.27 -0.41 2.77
C GLU A 9 -2.83 0.08 2.91
N PRO A 10 -2.61 1.38 3.21
CA PRO A 10 -1.27 1.86 3.52
C PRO A 10 -0.82 1.25 4.85
N ARG A 11 0.31 0.54 4.83
CA ARG A 11 0.94 0.02 6.05
C ARG A 11 1.98 1.01 6.55
N TRP A 12 1.83 1.42 7.80
CA TRP A 12 2.77 2.29 8.49
C TRP A 12 3.66 1.43 9.38
N TYR A 13 4.97 1.62 9.29
CA TYR A 13 5.93 0.90 10.10
C TYR A 13 6.45 1.84 11.20
N VAL A 14 6.25 1.47 12.45
CA VAL A 14 6.95 2.09 13.59
C VAL A 14 8.12 1.18 13.90
N VAL A 15 9.33 1.68 13.70
CA VAL A 15 10.56 0.90 13.82
C VAL A 15 11.38 1.43 14.99
N SER A 16 11.99 0.52 15.75
CA SER A 16 12.87 0.86 16.87
C SER A 16 14.25 0.24 16.70
N GLU A 17 15.25 0.82 17.35
CA GLU A 17 16.61 0.24 17.42
C GLU A 17 16.72 -0.87 18.47
N ALA A 18 15.61 -1.29 19.08
CA ALA A 18 15.63 -2.35 20.06
C ALA A 18 16.20 -3.63 19.43
N LYS A 19 17.06 -4.32 20.18
CA LYS A 19 17.62 -5.59 19.76
C LYS A 19 16.51 -6.62 19.64
N ILE A 20 16.47 -7.32 18.51
CA ILE A 20 15.62 -8.49 18.37
C ILE A 20 16.26 -9.62 19.17
N THR A 21 15.50 -10.22 20.08
CA THR A 21 15.96 -11.45 20.72
C THR A 21 15.90 -12.57 19.69
N ASN A 22 17.05 -13.10 19.33
CA ASN A 22 17.17 -14.34 18.55
C ASN A 22 17.45 -15.48 19.53
N PRO A 23 16.41 -16.14 20.05
CA PRO A 23 16.58 -17.14 21.08
C PRO A 23 17.28 -18.39 20.54
N CYS A 24 17.91 -19.11 21.45
CA CYS A 24 18.55 -20.38 21.16
C CYS A 24 17.52 -21.51 21.03
N ASN A 25 17.84 -22.50 20.20
CA ASN A 25 16.98 -23.65 19.95
C ASN A 25 16.74 -24.45 21.24
N LYS A 26 15.57 -25.10 21.31
CA LYS A 26 15.22 -25.95 22.46
C LYS A 26 15.78 -27.36 22.25
N ASN A 27 16.37 -27.92 23.30
CA ASN A 27 16.74 -29.33 23.35
C ASN A 27 15.50 -30.21 23.56
N GLU A 28 15.66 -31.52 23.45
CA GLU A 28 14.61 -32.52 23.74
C GLU A 28 14.03 -32.38 25.16
N GLU A 29 14.80 -31.82 26.09
CA GLU A 29 14.42 -31.53 27.48
C GLU A 29 13.68 -30.18 27.65
N GLY A 30 13.42 -29.45 26.56
CA GLY A 30 12.74 -28.15 26.57
C GLY A 30 13.58 -26.96 27.07
N LYS A 31 14.82 -27.19 27.51
CA LYS A 31 15.79 -26.15 27.87
C LYS A 31 16.39 -25.52 26.61
N ARG A 32 16.58 -24.20 26.61
CA ARG A 32 17.22 -23.48 25.50
C ARG A 32 18.73 -23.66 25.57
N ASP A 33 19.33 -24.14 24.48
CA ASP A 33 20.76 -24.35 24.36
C ASP A 33 21.26 -23.71 23.08
N CYS A 34 22.25 -22.83 23.21
CA CYS A 34 22.82 -22.11 22.08
C CYS A 34 23.78 -22.98 21.26
N SER A 35 24.15 -24.17 21.77
CA SER A 35 25.00 -25.14 21.09
C SER A 35 24.31 -25.80 19.90
N LEU A 36 22.98 -25.92 19.94
CA LEU A 36 22.15 -26.39 18.82
C LEU A 36 21.86 -25.30 17.77
N GLY A 37 22.46 -24.12 17.93
CA GLY A 37 22.22 -22.96 17.09
C GLY A 37 21.06 -22.07 17.56
N LYS A 38 20.88 -20.96 16.85
CA LYS A 38 19.81 -19.99 17.08
C LYS A 38 18.63 -20.28 16.15
N GLU A 39 17.44 -19.81 16.52
CA GLU A 39 16.24 -19.97 15.69
C GLU A 39 16.39 -19.31 14.31
N ASN A 40 17.15 -18.19 14.24
CA ASN A 40 17.47 -17.52 12.98
C ASN A 40 18.99 -17.46 12.78
N PRO A 41 19.63 -18.48 12.16
CA PRO A 41 21.08 -18.51 11.97
C PRO A 41 21.60 -17.44 11.00
N SER A 42 20.75 -16.91 10.13
CA SER A 42 21.11 -15.90 9.13
C SER A 42 21.24 -14.49 9.70
N TRP A 43 20.77 -14.25 10.92
CA TRP A 43 20.82 -12.94 11.55
C TRP A 43 22.14 -12.73 12.31
N PRO A 44 22.88 -11.64 12.04
CA PRO A 44 24.09 -11.28 12.78
C PRO A 44 23.84 -11.09 14.29
N ASP A 45 24.90 -11.20 15.09
CA ASP A 45 24.81 -10.90 16.52
C ASP A 45 24.55 -9.41 16.76
N GLY A 46 23.48 -9.11 17.50
CA GLY A 46 23.05 -7.74 17.78
C GLY A 46 22.00 -7.16 16.82
N TYR A 47 21.44 -7.98 15.94
CA TYR A 47 20.40 -7.60 14.98
C TYR A 47 19.21 -6.87 15.64
N THR A 48 18.83 -5.72 15.09
CA THR A 48 17.76 -4.85 15.61
C THR A 48 16.49 -4.91 14.75
N TYR A 49 15.39 -4.37 15.27
CA TYR A 49 14.17 -4.21 14.46
C TYR A 49 14.38 -3.26 13.28
N LEU A 50 15.29 -2.30 13.40
CA LEU A 50 15.72 -1.45 12.31
C LEU A 50 16.42 -2.25 11.21
N ASP A 51 17.41 -3.07 11.56
CA ASP A 51 18.15 -3.87 10.58
C ASP A 51 17.24 -4.82 9.81
N ARG A 52 16.30 -5.46 10.51
CA ARG A 52 15.28 -6.31 9.88
C ARG A 52 14.43 -5.53 8.89
N PHE A 53 13.97 -4.35 9.27
CA PHE A 53 13.17 -3.51 8.40
C PHE A 53 13.96 -3.10 7.15
N LEU A 54 15.22 -2.70 7.30
CA LEU A 54 16.09 -2.36 6.19
C LEU A 54 16.27 -3.54 5.22
N ASP A 55 16.51 -4.75 5.73
CA ASP A 55 16.66 -5.96 4.91
C ASP A 55 15.37 -6.33 4.16
N ASP A 56 14.22 -6.17 4.81
CA ASP A 56 12.93 -6.48 4.19
C ASP A 56 12.58 -5.46 3.08
N ILE A 57 12.85 -4.16 3.29
CA ILE A 57 12.71 -3.13 2.24
C ILE A 57 13.68 -3.38 1.09
N LYS A 58 14.92 -3.76 1.39
CA LYS A 58 15.94 -4.08 0.39
C LYS A 58 15.52 -5.23 -0.52
N LYS A 59 14.89 -6.28 0.04
CA LYS A 59 14.31 -7.39 -0.76
C LYS A 59 13.18 -6.92 -1.67
N LEU A 60 12.33 -6.02 -1.20
CA LEU A 60 11.19 -5.50 -1.97
C LEU A 60 11.64 -4.60 -3.13
N ASN A 61 12.71 -3.84 -2.94
CA ASN A 61 13.20 -2.85 -3.89
C ASN A 61 14.34 -3.37 -4.79
N GLY A 62 14.58 -4.68 -4.84
CA GLY A 62 15.56 -5.27 -5.75
C GLY A 62 17.02 -5.02 -5.36
N GLY A 63 17.31 -4.73 -4.10
CA GLY A 63 18.68 -4.63 -3.58
C GLY A 63 19.07 -3.30 -2.97
N ASP A 64 18.28 -2.24 -3.15
CA ASP A 64 18.56 -0.92 -2.58
C ASP A 64 17.44 -0.41 -1.69
N VAL A 65 17.82 0.27 -0.60
CA VAL A 65 16.86 0.92 0.29
C VAL A 65 16.57 2.32 -0.25
N VAL A 66 15.32 2.56 -0.62
CA VAL A 66 14.85 3.87 -1.12
C VAL A 66 13.87 4.43 -0.12
N PHE A 67 14.23 5.55 0.51
CA PHE A 67 13.35 6.28 1.39
C PHE A 67 12.73 7.46 0.65
N VAL A 68 11.42 7.59 0.73
CA VAL A 68 10.70 8.81 0.38
C VAL A 68 10.36 9.49 1.70
N ALA A 69 11.00 10.63 1.96
CA ALA A 69 10.67 11.46 3.10
C ALA A 69 9.71 12.56 2.63
N MET A 70 8.58 12.67 3.31
CA MET A 70 7.63 13.77 3.13
C MET A 70 7.39 14.42 4.49
N THR A 71 7.32 15.75 4.52
CA THR A 71 6.93 16.46 5.74
C THR A 71 5.43 16.30 6.00
N ILE A 72 4.97 16.69 7.20
CA ILE A 72 3.53 16.72 7.52
C ILE A 72 2.81 17.66 6.53
N ASP A 73 3.41 18.80 6.23
CA ASP A 73 2.86 19.79 5.30
C ASP A 73 2.77 19.22 3.88
N ASP A 74 3.78 18.46 3.42
CA ASP A 74 3.75 17.79 2.11
C ASP A 74 2.63 16.73 2.04
N TYR A 75 2.36 16.03 3.15
CA TYR A 75 1.26 15.06 3.23
C TYR A 75 -0.11 15.74 3.15
N GLU A 76 -0.27 16.88 3.84
CA GLU A 76 -1.47 17.69 3.73
C GLU A 76 -1.69 18.17 2.29
N LEU A 77 -0.66 18.70 1.64
CA LEU A 77 -0.74 19.17 0.26
C LEU A 77 -1.10 18.03 -0.70
N MET A 78 -0.50 16.84 -0.53
CA MET A 78 -0.85 15.65 -1.29
C MET A 78 -2.31 15.24 -1.07
N SER A 79 -2.81 15.32 0.18
CA SER A 79 -4.19 15.00 0.52
C SER A 79 -5.18 15.98 -0.12
N PHE A 80 -4.82 17.26 -0.18
CA PHE A 80 -5.58 18.30 -0.88
C PHE A 80 -5.60 18.03 -2.38
N ASN A 81 -4.43 17.77 -2.98
CA ASN A 81 -4.30 17.45 -4.40
C ASN A 81 -5.11 16.20 -4.80
N MET A 82 -5.14 15.17 -3.96
CA MET A 82 -5.94 13.97 -4.21
C MET A 82 -7.45 14.26 -4.21
N GLN A 83 -7.92 15.17 -3.35
CA GLN A 83 -9.31 15.61 -3.34
C GLN A 83 -9.68 16.37 -4.62
N GLU A 84 -8.81 17.25 -5.09
CA GLU A 84 -8.98 17.96 -6.36
C GLU A 84 -8.97 17.00 -7.57
N LEU A 85 -8.07 16.01 -7.59
CA LEU A 85 -8.08 14.97 -8.62
C LEU A 85 -9.40 14.18 -8.61
N ARG A 86 -9.94 13.85 -7.44
CA ARG A 86 -11.24 13.19 -7.30
C ARG A 86 -12.40 14.08 -7.75
N ARG A 87 -12.32 15.41 -7.55
CA ARG A 87 -13.29 16.37 -8.09
C ARG A 87 -13.22 16.38 -9.62
N TYR A 88 -12.03 16.57 -10.18
CA TYR A 88 -11.79 16.59 -11.63
C TYR A 88 -12.26 15.31 -12.32
N LEU A 89 -11.96 14.13 -11.78
CA LEU A 89 -12.42 12.85 -12.33
C LEU A 89 -13.96 12.75 -12.39
N ARG A 90 -14.66 13.30 -11.39
CA ARG A 90 -16.14 13.32 -11.37
C ARG A 90 -16.69 14.24 -12.46
N GLU A 91 -16.14 15.45 -12.59
CA GLU A 91 -16.55 16.41 -13.64
C GLU A 91 -16.35 15.84 -15.05
N VAL A 92 -15.21 15.21 -15.30
CA VAL A 92 -14.94 14.55 -16.60
C VAL A 92 -15.92 13.39 -16.83
N GLN A 93 -16.23 12.58 -15.82
CA GLN A 93 -17.22 11.51 -15.94
C GLN A 93 -18.61 12.05 -16.29
N GLU A 94 -19.04 13.15 -15.67
CA GLU A 94 -20.32 13.80 -15.98
C GLU A 94 -20.37 14.30 -17.43
N VAL A 95 -19.29 14.91 -17.92
CA VAL A 95 -19.18 15.36 -19.32
C VAL A 95 -19.24 14.16 -20.28
N VAL A 96 -18.52 13.07 -19.98
CA VAL A 96 -18.56 11.85 -20.80
C VAL A 96 -19.97 11.25 -20.84
N ILE A 97 -20.68 11.19 -19.71
CA ILE A 97 -22.07 10.71 -19.64
C ILE A 97 -22.99 11.63 -20.45
N TYR A 98 -22.82 12.94 -20.36
CA TYR A 98 -23.59 13.91 -21.14
C TYR A 98 -23.45 13.67 -22.64
N TYR A 99 -22.21 13.63 -23.15
CA TYR A 99 -21.97 13.38 -24.57
C TYR A 99 -22.48 12.01 -25.02
N ARG A 100 -22.35 10.98 -24.17
CA ARG A 100 -22.91 9.65 -24.44
C ARG A 100 -24.42 9.69 -24.59
N ASN A 101 -25.13 10.37 -23.69
CA ASN A 101 -26.59 10.46 -23.70
C ASN A 101 -27.13 11.21 -24.92
N VAL A 102 -26.40 12.22 -25.43
CA VAL A 102 -26.85 13.00 -26.60
C VAL A 102 -26.41 12.40 -27.94
N THR A 103 -25.39 11.53 -27.97
CA THR A 103 -24.86 10.94 -29.22
C THR A 103 -25.30 9.51 -29.48
N ILE A 104 -25.57 8.68 -28.46
CA ILE A 104 -26.08 7.33 -28.66
C ILE A 104 -27.57 7.43 -29.01
N LYS A 105 -27.87 7.43 -30.30
CA LYS A 105 -29.21 7.22 -30.85
C LYS A 105 -29.46 5.71 -30.98
N ASN A 106 -30.64 5.24 -30.58
CA ASN A 106 -31.10 3.90 -30.93
C ASN A 106 -31.22 3.77 -32.46
N PRO A 107 -31.16 2.55 -33.03
CA PRO A 107 -31.34 2.35 -34.48
C PRO A 107 -32.66 2.92 -35.04
N ASP A 108 -33.67 3.14 -34.19
CA ASP A 108 -34.96 3.79 -34.53
C ASP A 108 -34.96 5.34 -34.43
N GLY A 109 -33.82 5.98 -34.15
CA GLY A 109 -33.68 7.44 -34.14
C GLY A 109 -34.30 8.18 -32.95
N SER A 110 -34.89 7.47 -31.97
CA SER A 110 -35.40 8.06 -30.73
C SER A 110 -34.30 8.28 -29.68
N THR A 111 -34.36 9.41 -28.98
CA THR A 111 -33.51 9.71 -27.82
C THR A 111 -34.25 9.31 -26.54
N THR A 112 -33.96 8.13 -25.99
CA THR A 112 -34.41 7.77 -24.65
C THR A 112 -33.48 8.42 -23.62
N GLN A 113 -34.03 9.26 -22.74
CA GLN A 113 -33.30 9.77 -21.57
C GLN A 113 -32.75 8.59 -20.78
N GLY A 114 -31.42 8.47 -20.72
CA GLY A 114 -30.75 7.48 -19.89
C GLY A 114 -31.03 7.80 -18.42
N VAL A 115 -31.94 7.03 -17.81
CA VAL A 115 -32.20 7.10 -16.37
C VAL A 115 -30.93 6.63 -15.67
N GLY A 116 -30.29 7.55 -14.94
CA GLY A 116 -29.13 7.23 -14.14
C GLY A 116 -29.46 6.12 -13.15
N ALA A 117 -28.64 5.07 -13.13
CA ALA A 117 -28.71 4.06 -12.10
C ALA A 117 -28.31 4.71 -10.77
N SER A 118 -29.28 4.81 -9.86
CA SER A 118 -29.11 5.08 -8.44
C SER A 118 -28.20 4.06 -7.79
#